data_AF-A0A963H7G3-F1
#
_entry.id   AF-A0A963H7G3-F1
#
_cell.length_a   1.000
_cell.length_b   1.000
_cell.length_c   1.000
_cell.angle_alpha   90.00
_cell.angle_beta   90.00
_cell.angle_gamma   90.00
#
_symmetry.space_group_name_H-M   'P 1'
#
loop_
_entity.id
_entity.type
_entity.pdbx_description
1 polymer ?
#
loop_
_entity_poly.entity_id
_entity_poly.type
_entity_poly.pdbx_seq_one_letter_code
_entity_poly.pdbx_strand_id
1 'polypeptide(L)'
;MNKWQSLQALRGFAALAVVAFHALAVERKYSGGDLLLPDFFILGQSGVDLFFVISGFVMVSVSTGRFGRSGETARFLWGRLSRIYPTYWFYFFLTLAVLLIKPAWVNSSQGAPVGLLSSFLLLPGDSPLVAVAWSLTHELWFYVVFALLLNFAEKWLLPSLLLWGAVVATANLLLATADLPAGLLIALHPFTLEFIAGALVAVFVTGEYAARFSPAMSIGALVLVAVAGFPLLHRFDLLDGFGLIRAGAVGILYGVLVLSLATLERAGRLVIPRFPSFLGDVSYTIYLSHVLVLSAIGRLWAMTDPAPASLLDNLLVCLLMLAAVVVYGWAGYRFVEAPVLRVSHQLRSRWFDRSR
;
A
#
# COMPACT_ATOMS: atom_id res chain seq x y z
N MET A 1 -6.85 -17.90 12.81
CA MET A 1 -5.54 -17.30 13.15
C MET A 1 -5.78 -15.85 13.56
N ASN A 2 -5.15 -15.42 14.65
CA ASN A 2 -5.25 -14.04 15.13
C ASN A 2 -4.62 -13.09 14.12
N LYS A 3 -5.18 -11.89 14.01
CA LYS A 3 -4.69 -10.80 13.17
C LYS A 3 -3.35 -10.31 13.74
N TRP A 4 -2.30 -10.28 12.92
CA TRP A 4 -1.00 -9.72 13.29
C TRP A 4 -1.13 -8.22 13.56
N GLN A 5 -0.95 -7.81 14.82
CA GLN A 5 -1.15 -6.43 15.25
C GLN A 5 -0.01 -5.53 14.78
N SER A 6 1.22 -6.04 14.76
CA SER A 6 2.37 -5.30 14.24
C SER A 6 2.17 -4.89 12.78
N LEU A 7 1.63 -5.78 11.96
CA LEU A 7 1.36 -5.47 10.55
C LEU A 7 0.16 -4.52 10.39
N GLN A 8 -0.80 -4.48 11.32
CA GLN A 8 -1.81 -3.42 11.29
C GLN A 8 -1.21 -2.06 11.63
N ALA A 9 -0.39 -1.98 12.69
CA ALA A 9 0.30 -0.75 13.03
C ALA A 9 1.15 -0.26 11.84
N LEU A 10 1.93 -1.13 11.20
CA LEU A 10 2.71 -0.79 10.02
C LEU A 10 1.87 -0.27 8.85
N ARG A 11 0.68 -0.86 8.59
CA ARG A 11 -0.25 -0.34 7.56
C ARG A 11 -0.73 1.08 7.88
N GLY A 12 -0.99 1.37 9.16
CA GLY A 12 -1.33 2.71 9.63
C GLY A 12 -0.19 3.70 9.41
N PHE A 13 1.03 3.34 9.82
CA PHE A 13 2.22 4.14 9.60
C PHE A 13 2.52 4.36 8.11
N ALA A 14 2.38 3.34 7.27
CA ALA A 14 2.53 3.43 5.82
C ALA A 14 1.56 4.45 5.20
N ALA A 15 0.28 4.41 5.59
CA ALA A 15 -0.71 5.37 5.13
C ALA A 15 -0.32 6.81 5.53
N LEU A 16 0.04 7.03 6.79
CA LEU A 16 0.43 8.37 7.28
C LEU A 16 1.73 8.87 6.64
N ALA A 17 2.67 7.99 6.34
CA ALA A 17 3.89 8.33 5.63
C ALA A 17 3.58 8.83 4.21
N VAL A 18 2.68 8.15 3.48
CA VAL A 18 2.22 8.60 2.14
C VAL A 18 1.47 9.93 2.23
N VAL A 19 0.69 10.14 3.30
CA VAL A 19 0.02 11.43 3.56
C VAL A 19 1.04 12.54 3.77
N ALA A 20 2.09 12.30 4.56
CA ALA A 20 3.14 13.29 4.80
C ALA A 20 3.90 13.65 3.51
N PHE A 21 4.18 12.66 2.65
CA PHE A 21 4.78 12.89 1.33
C PHE A 21 3.92 13.80 0.45
N HIS A 22 2.61 13.54 0.36
CA HIS A 22 1.72 14.39 -0.43
C HIS A 22 1.44 15.74 0.24
N ALA A 23 1.48 15.83 1.56
CA ALA A 23 1.38 17.11 2.28
C ALA A 23 2.59 18.00 1.98
N LEU A 24 3.82 17.44 1.94
CA LEU A 24 5.02 18.13 1.46
C LEU A 24 4.85 18.65 0.03
N ALA A 25 4.30 17.83 -0.88
CA ALA A 25 4.05 18.25 -2.26
C ALA A 25 3.02 19.38 -2.37
N VAL A 26 2.00 19.38 -1.49
CA VAL A 26 0.99 20.44 -1.42
C VAL A 26 1.57 21.72 -0.81
N GLU A 27 2.35 21.62 0.27
CA GLU A 27 3.06 22.77 0.84
C GLU A 27 3.96 23.44 -0.20
N ARG A 28 4.85 22.67 -0.85
CA ARG A 28 5.75 23.19 -1.90
C ARG A 28 5.01 23.90 -3.04
N LYS A 29 3.76 23.50 -3.31
CA LYS A 29 2.95 24.07 -4.37
C LYS A 29 2.21 25.35 -3.96
N TYR A 30 1.81 25.48 -2.69
CA TYR A 30 0.87 26.52 -2.26
C TYR A 30 1.39 27.44 -1.13
N SER A 31 2.53 27.15 -0.49
CA SER A 31 3.03 27.93 0.66
C SER A 31 3.65 29.28 0.31
N GLY A 32 3.95 29.53 -0.96
CA GLY A 32 4.50 30.81 -1.41
C GLY A 32 6.00 31.04 -1.12
N GLY A 33 6.73 30.04 -0.61
CA GLY A 33 8.20 30.05 -0.61
C GLY A 33 8.86 29.50 0.66
N ASP A 34 8.34 29.84 1.84
CA ASP A 34 8.82 29.25 3.09
C ASP A 34 8.29 27.82 3.21
N LEU A 35 9.17 26.87 3.53
CA LEU A 35 8.84 25.46 3.69
C LEU A 35 9.09 25.05 5.14
N LEU A 36 8.07 24.44 5.75
CA LEU A 36 8.14 23.89 7.10
C LEU A 36 8.51 22.41 7.07
N LEU A 37 7.94 21.65 6.13
CA LEU A 37 8.15 20.20 6.07
C LEU A 37 9.53 19.89 5.45
N PRO A 38 10.40 19.16 6.15
CA PRO A 38 11.70 18.79 5.64
C PRO A 38 11.62 17.76 4.49
N ASP A 39 12.63 17.77 3.63
CA ASP A 39 12.76 16.86 2.48
C ASP A 39 12.79 15.38 2.87
N PHE A 40 13.10 15.04 4.13
CA PHE A 40 13.00 13.68 4.64
C PHE A 40 11.59 13.07 4.45
N PHE A 41 10.52 13.88 4.41
CA PHE A 41 9.17 13.39 4.11
C PHE A 41 8.99 12.84 2.69
N ILE A 42 9.96 13.03 1.78
CA ILE A 42 10.04 12.32 0.49
C ILE A 42 10.06 10.81 0.70
N LEU A 43 10.70 10.31 1.78
CA LEU A 43 10.69 8.88 2.12
C LEU A 43 9.27 8.35 2.32
N GLY A 44 8.31 9.21 2.63
CA GLY A 44 6.91 8.85 2.82
C GLY A 44 6.25 8.19 1.60
N GLN A 45 6.76 8.46 0.39
CA GLN A 45 6.29 7.76 -0.83
C GLN A 45 6.50 6.24 -0.73
N SER A 46 7.53 5.81 -0.01
CA SER A 46 7.85 4.39 0.15
C SER A 46 6.89 3.62 1.08
N GLY A 47 5.93 4.31 1.68
CA GLY A 47 4.81 3.66 2.36
C GLY A 47 4.00 2.76 1.41
N VAL A 48 3.98 3.05 0.10
CA VAL A 48 3.36 2.17 -0.91
C VAL A 48 4.11 0.84 -1.03
N ASP A 49 5.45 0.86 -1.01
CA ASP A 49 6.27 -0.35 -1.06
C ASP A 49 6.04 -1.22 0.18
N LEU A 50 5.93 -0.57 1.36
CA LEU A 50 5.57 -1.26 2.60
C LEU A 50 4.18 -1.90 2.51
N PHE A 51 3.20 -1.28 1.83
CA PHE A 51 1.91 -1.93 1.56
C PHE A 51 2.08 -3.19 0.71
N PHE A 52 2.93 -3.19 -0.32
CA PHE A 52 3.17 -4.38 -1.15
C PHE A 52 3.82 -5.51 -0.35
N VAL A 53 4.85 -5.22 0.46
CA VAL A 53 5.45 -6.22 1.37
C VAL A 53 4.42 -6.77 2.36
N ILE A 54 3.62 -5.91 3.00
CA ILE A 54 2.59 -6.38 3.93
C ILE A 54 1.53 -7.21 3.20
N SER A 55 1.17 -6.85 1.97
CA SER A 55 0.21 -7.58 1.15
C SER A 55 0.69 -9.02 0.91
N GLY A 56 1.94 -9.20 0.46
CA GLY A 56 2.55 -10.52 0.27
C GLY A 56 2.57 -11.34 1.56
N PHE A 57 2.96 -10.72 2.68
CA PHE A 57 2.97 -11.38 3.99
C PHE A 57 1.57 -11.86 4.40
N VAL A 58 0.56 -10.98 4.26
CA VAL A 58 -0.82 -11.29 4.62
C VAL A 58 -1.40 -12.37 3.70
N MET A 59 -1.08 -12.37 2.40
CA MET A 59 -1.61 -13.38 1.48
C MET A 59 -1.17 -14.79 1.85
N VAL A 60 0.12 -14.99 2.13
CA VAL A 60 0.64 -16.30 2.57
C VAL A 60 0.09 -16.67 3.94
N SER A 61 0.22 -15.79 4.94
CA SER A 61 -0.13 -16.13 6.34
C SER A 61 -1.60 -16.48 6.57
N VAL A 62 -2.54 -15.96 5.76
CA VAL A 62 -3.97 -16.29 5.86
C VAL A 62 -4.40 -17.46 4.95
N SER A 63 -3.50 -17.91 4.07
CA SER A 63 -3.75 -18.99 3.10
C SER A 63 -3.01 -20.28 3.44
N THR A 64 -2.09 -20.24 4.42
CA THR A 64 -1.40 -21.43 4.95
C THR A 64 -2.39 -22.54 5.27
N GLY A 65 -2.11 -23.75 4.79
CA GLY A 65 -2.97 -24.92 4.96
C GLY A 65 -4.27 -24.91 4.13
N ARG A 66 -4.43 -23.99 3.16
CA ARG A 66 -5.61 -23.91 2.27
C ARG A 66 -5.30 -24.22 0.80
N PHE A 67 -4.03 -24.36 0.46
CA PHE A 67 -3.56 -24.66 -0.90
C PHE A 67 -4.11 -26.00 -1.41
N GLY A 68 -4.47 -26.03 -2.70
CA GLY A 68 -5.00 -27.21 -3.39
C GLY A 68 -6.41 -27.65 -2.96
N ARG A 69 -7.09 -26.90 -2.10
CA ARG A 69 -8.46 -27.21 -1.66
C ARG A 69 -9.50 -26.54 -2.55
N SER A 70 -10.50 -27.31 -2.97
CA SER A 70 -11.61 -26.80 -3.79
C SER A 70 -12.32 -25.63 -3.11
N GLY A 71 -12.65 -24.60 -3.90
CA GLY A 71 -13.37 -23.40 -3.44
C GLY A 71 -12.54 -22.36 -2.70
N GLU A 72 -11.30 -22.65 -2.27
CA GLU A 72 -10.47 -21.67 -1.55
C GLU A 72 -10.03 -20.50 -2.45
N THR A 73 -9.78 -20.74 -3.74
CA THR A 73 -9.46 -19.69 -4.73
C THR A 73 -10.59 -18.69 -4.88
N ALA A 74 -11.84 -19.16 -5.04
CA ALA A 74 -13.01 -18.30 -5.12
C ALA A 74 -13.25 -17.54 -3.80
N ARG A 75 -13.09 -18.22 -2.66
CA ARG A 75 -13.20 -17.61 -1.33
C ARG A 75 -12.13 -16.53 -1.09
N PHE A 76 -10.91 -16.76 -1.59
CA PHE A 76 -9.80 -15.80 -1.58
C PHE A 76 -10.16 -14.57 -2.42
N LEU A 77 -10.49 -14.76 -3.69
CA LEU A 77 -10.81 -13.66 -4.62
C LEU A 77 -11.99 -12.82 -4.10
N TRP A 78 -13.06 -13.47 -3.62
CA TRP A 78 -14.19 -12.76 -3.00
C TRP A 78 -13.73 -11.86 -1.85
N GLY A 79 -12.89 -12.39 -0.94
CA GLY A 79 -12.37 -11.65 0.21
C GLY A 79 -11.50 -10.45 -0.17
N ARG A 80 -10.86 -10.47 -1.35
CA ARG A 80 -10.04 -9.35 -1.84
C ARG A 80 -10.85 -8.33 -2.62
N LEU A 81 -11.64 -8.79 -3.59
CA LEU A 81 -12.43 -7.92 -4.45
C LEU A 81 -13.48 -7.14 -3.64
N SER A 82 -14.17 -7.80 -2.71
CA SER A 82 -15.17 -7.14 -1.85
C SER A 82 -14.58 -6.16 -0.83
N ARG A 83 -13.27 -6.25 -0.57
CA ARG A 83 -12.55 -5.29 0.26
C ARG A 83 -12.11 -4.06 -0.53
N ILE A 84 -11.66 -4.25 -1.77
CA ILE A 84 -11.12 -3.17 -2.60
C ILE A 84 -12.26 -2.40 -3.28
N TYR A 85 -13.02 -3.08 -4.15
CA TYR A 85 -13.87 -2.40 -5.12
C TYR A 85 -14.96 -1.52 -4.53
N PRO A 86 -15.74 -1.91 -3.50
CA PRO A 86 -16.86 -1.06 -3.09
C PRO A 86 -16.41 0.27 -2.48
N THR A 87 -15.39 0.25 -1.61
CA THR A 87 -14.84 1.48 -1.03
C THR A 87 -14.09 2.29 -2.09
N TYR A 88 -13.34 1.62 -2.97
CA TYR A 88 -12.73 2.28 -4.12
C TYR A 88 -13.77 3.00 -5.00
N TRP A 89 -14.88 2.34 -5.33
CA TRP A 89 -15.94 2.91 -6.16
C TRP A 89 -16.59 4.13 -5.51
N PHE A 90 -16.76 4.14 -4.19
CA PHE A 90 -17.22 5.34 -3.50
C PHE A 90 -16.30 6.54 -3.79
N TYR A 91 -14.97 6.37 -3.68
CA TYR A 91 -14.00 7.42 -3.98
C TYR A 91 -13.87 7.72 -5.47
N PHE A 92 -14.06 6.73 -6.33
CA PHE A 92 -14.15 6.91 -7.77
C PHE A 92 -15.33 7.82 -8.13
N PHE A 93 -16.54 7.55 -7.64
CA PHE A 93 -17.72 8.36 -7.93
C PHE A 93 -17.61 9.76 -7.32
N LEU A 94 -17.03 9.88 -6.12
CA LEU A 94 -16.76 11.20 -5.52
C LEU A 94 -15.80 12.01 -6.40
N THR A 95 -14.71 11.41 -6.87
CA THR A 95 -13.75 12.08 -7.75
C THR A 95 -14.34 12.35 -9.14
N LEU A 96 -15.20 11.47 -9.65
CA LEU A 96 -15.92 11.65 -10.90
C LEU A 96 -16.87 12.85 -10.83
N ALA A 97 -17.58 13.03 -9.72
CA ALA A 97 -18.41 14.20 -9.51
C ALA A 97 -17.59 15.50 -9.55
N VAL A 98 -16.39 15.51 -8.95
CA VAL A 98 -15.47 16.66 -9.04
C VAL A 98 -15.01 16.88 -10.49
N LEU A 99 -14.65 15.81 -11.21
CA LEU A 99 -14.24 15.90 -12.62
C LEU A 99 -15.34 16.52 -13.49
N LEU A 100 -16.61 16.15 -13.28
CA LEU A 100 -17.75 16.65 -14.05
C LEU A 100 -18.06 18.14 -13.77
N ILE A 101 -17.81 18.62 -12.54
CA ILE A 101 -18.11 20.01 -12.14
C ILE A 101 -16.91 20.94 -12.40
N LYS A 102 -15.68 20.47 -12.12
CA LYS A 102 -14.42 21.20 -12.26
C LYS A 102 -13.34 20.29 -12.86
N PRO A 103 -13.33 20.05 -14.18
CA PRO A 103 -12.36 19.16 -14.83
C PRO A 103 -10.91 19.50 -14.52
N ALA A 104 -10.58 20.80 -14.50
CA ALA A 104 -9.24 21.31 -14.19
C ALA A 104 -8.76 21.04 -12.75
N TRP A 105 -9.61 20.53 -11.86
CA TRP A 105 -9.25 20.18 -10.49
C TRP A 105 -8.80 18.74 -10.32
N VAL A 106 -9.07 17.86 -11.28
CA VAL A 106 -8.70 16.44 -11.17
C VAL A 106 -7.48 16.19 -12.04
N ASN A 107 -6.46 15.55 -11.47
CA ASN A 107 -5.22 15.17 -12.16
C ASN A 107 -4.56 16.31 -12.95
N SER A 108 -4.71 17.56 -12.51
CA SER A 108 -4.21 18.76 -13.20
C SER A 108 -2.69 18.79 -13.36
N SER A 109 -1.96 17.94 -12.64
CA SER A 109 -0.50 17.79 -12.71
C SER A 109 -0.05 16.58 -13.54
N GLN A 110 -0.94 15.70 -13.99
CA GLN A 110 -0.57 14.43 -14.63
C GLN A 110 -0.51 14.49 -16.16
N GLY A 111 -1.09 15.52 -16.80
CA GLY A 111 -0.96 15.78 -18.25
C GLY A 111 -1.53 14.71 -19.19
N ALA A 112 -2.03 13.58 -18.68
CA ALA A 112 -2.56 12.46 -19.45
C ALA A 112 -4.09 12.35 -19.31
N PRO A 113 -4.80 11.89 -20.38
CA PRO A 113 -6.23 11.66 -20.32
C PRO A 113 -6.56 10.56 -19.29
N VAL A 114 -7.63 10.80 -18.52
CA VAL A 114 -8.14 9.82 -17.57
C VAL A 114 -8.99 8.79 -18.30
N GLY A 115 -8.60 7.52 -18.25
CA GLY A 115 -9.43 6.42 -18.73
C GLY A 115 -10.49 6.06 -17.70
N LEU A 116 -11.75 6.43 -17.93
CA LEU A 116 -12.83 6.18 -16.95
C LEU A 116 -13.12 4.70 -16.76
N LEU A 117 -13.12 3.92 -17.85
CA LEU A 117 -13.37 2.48 -17.80
C LEU A 117 -12.21 1.74 -17.13
N SER A 118 -10.98 2.06 -17.53
CA SER A 118 -9.77 1.49 -16.93
C SER A 118 -9.65 1.86 -15.46
N SER A 119 -9.98 3.10 -15.09
CA SER A 119 -10.09 3.50 -13.67
C SER A 119 -11.15 2.69 -12.92
N PHE A 120 -12.38 2.62 -13.43
CA PHE A 120 -13.49 1.94 -12.76
C PHE A 120 -13.19 0.45 -12.48
N LEU A 121 -12.54 -0.21 -13.44
CA LEU A 121 -12.18 -1.63 -13.37
C LEU A 121 -10.78 -1.88 -12.78
N LEU A 122 -9.99 -0.83 -12.51
CA LEU A 122 -8.58 -0.91 -12.12
C LEU A 122 -7.72 -1.68 -13.14
N LEU A 123 -7.91 -1.38 -14.42
CA LEU A 123 -7.14 -1.95 -15.53
C LEU A 123 -5.85 -1.16 -15.79
N PRO A 124 -4.78 -1.83 -16.28
CA PRO A 124 -3.54 -1.17 -16.67
C PRO A 124 -3.70 -0.29 -17.91
N GLY A 125 -2.90 0.78 -18.00
CA GLY A 125 -2.78 1.62 -19.20
C GLY A 125 -2.93 3.10 -18.90
N ASP A 126 -4.17 3.54 -18.68
CA ASP A 126 -4.46 4.96 -18.50
C ASP A 126 -4.19 5.46 -17.08
N SER A 127 -4.05 6.78 -16.95
CA SER A 127 -3.96 7.42 -15.64
C SER A 127 -5.27 7.26 -14.86
N PRO A 128 -5.22 6.78 -13.61
CA PRO A 128 -6.43 6.54 -12.84
C PRO A 128 -7.09 7.84 -12.39
N LEU A 129 -8.43 7.86 -12.37
CA LEU A 129 -9.23 8.98 -11.90
C LEU A 129 -8.91 9.32 -10.42
N VAL A 130 -8.90 8.29 -9.59
CA VAL A 130 -8.38 8.40 -8.23
C VAL A 130 -6.86 8.22 -8.33
N ALA A 131 -6.12 9.32 -8.23
CA ALA A 131 -4.69 9.39 -8.56
C ALA A 131 -3.84 8.24 -7.96
N VAL A 132 -4.14 7.83 -6.73
CA VAL A 132 -3.38 6.80 -6.00
C VAL A 132 -3.75 5.36 -6.36
N ALA A 133 -4.75 5.16 -7.22
CA ALA A 133 -5.25 3.84 -7.56
C ALA A 133 -4.31 3.03 -8.47
N TRP A 134 -3.24 3.64 -9.01
CA TRP A 134 -2.22 2.93 -9.78
C TRP A 134 -1.60 1.77 -8.97
N SER A 135 -1.44 1.95 -7.65
CA SER A 135 -0.92 0.90 -6.76
C SER A 135 -1.90 -0.28 -6.60
N LEU A 136 -3.20 -0.01 -6.66
CA LEU A 136 -4.24 -1.04 -6.60
C LEU A 136 -4.25 -1.91 -7.85
N THR A 137 -3.91 -1.36 -9.02
CA THR A 137 -3.74 -2.14 -10.25
C THR A 137 -2.64 -3.20 -10.08
N HIS A 138 -1.50 -2.83 -9.47
CA HIS A 138 -0.46 -3.81 -9.13
C HIS A 138 -0.95 -4.83 -8.09
N GLU A 139 -1.67 -4.38 -7.06
CA GLU A 139 -2.15 -5.27 -6.02
C GLU A 139 -3.18 -6.30 -6.54
N LEU A 140 -4.07 -5.90 -7.45
CA LEU A 140 -4.97 -6.84 -8.13
C LEU A 140 -4.21 -7.86 -8.98
N TRP A 141 -3.15 -7.44 -9.68
CA TRP A 141 -2.28 -8.36 -10.40
C TRP A 141 -1.62 -9.39 -9.46
N PHE A 142 -1.10 -8.94 -8.30
CA PHE A 142 -0.54 -9.86 -7.31
C PHE A 142 -1.57 -10.87 -6.83
N TYR A 143 -2.82 -10.45 -6.65
CA TYR A 143 -3.90 -11.33 -6.23
C TYR A 143 -4.31 -12.33 -7.31
N VAL A 144 -4.27 -11.96 -8.58
CA VAL A 144 -4.51 -12.88 -9.70
C VAL A 144 -3.44 -13.97 -9.70
N VAL A 145 -2.15 -13.59 -9.66
CA VAL A 145 -1.05 -14.56 -9.64
C VAL A 145 -1.13 -15.45 -8.39
N PHE A 146 -1.34 -14.86 -7.21
CA PHE A 146 -1.47 -15.62 -5.97
C PHE A 146 -2.68 -16.56 -5.96
N ALA A 147 -3.81 -16.14 -6.54
CA ALA A 147 -4.98 -17.00 -6.69
C ALA A 147 -4.69 -18.21 -7.60
N LEU A 148 -3.87 -18.04 -8.65
CA LEU A 148 -3.39 -19.16 -9.45
C LEU A 148 -2.52 -20.10 -8.61
N LEU A 149 -1.57 -19.55 -7.83
CA LEU A 149 -0.70 -20.32 -6.94
C LEU A 149 -1.48 -21.16 -5.91
N LEU A 150 -2.63 -20.66 -5.44
CA LEU A 150 -3.47 -21.34 -4.45
C LEU A 150 -4.05 -22.68 -4.94
N ASN A 151 -4.12 -22.89 -6.26
CA ASN A 151 -4.62 -24.14 -6.84
C ASN A 151 -3.59 -25.28 -6.80
N PHE A 152 -2.31 -24.98 -6.56
CA PHE A 152 -1.26 -25.99 -6.47
C PHE A 152 -1.04 -26.45 -5.02
N ALA A 153 -0.34 -27.57 -4.84
CA ALA A 153 0.05 -28.03 -3.51
C ALA A 153 0.99 -27.03 -2.82
N GLU A 154 0.82 -26.83 -1.51
CA GLU A 154 1.54 -25.81 -0.73
C GLU A 154 3.07 -25.90 -0.84
N LYS A 155 3.61 -27.12 -1.03
CA LYS A 155 5.04 -27.35 -1.25
C LYS A 155 5.62 -26.60 -2.46
N TRP A 156 4.80 -26.24 -3.44
CA TRP A 156 5.21 -25.51 -4.63
C TRP A 156 5.21 -23.99 -4.43
N LEU A 157 4.64 -23.47 -3.33
CA LEU A 157 4.55 -22.03 -3.09
C LEU A 157 5.92 -21.34 -3.14
N LEU A 158 6.89 -21.85 -2.36
CA LEU A 158 8.22 -21.24 -2.30
C LEU A 158 8.96 -21.29 -3.65
N PRO A 159 9.09 -22.45 -4.33
CA PRO A 159 9.66 -22.50 -5.68
C PRO A 159 8.94 -21.58 -6.68
N SER A 160 7.61 -21.50 -6.64
CA SER A 160 6.84 -20.64 -7.55
C SER A 160 7.08 -19.15 -7.28
N LEU A 161 7.18 -18.73 -6.02
CA LEU A 161 7.52 -17.34 -5.67
C LEU A 161 8.93 -16.98 -6.13
N LEU A 162 9.91 -17.87 -5.95
CA LEU A 162 11.28 -17.65 -6.41
C LEU A 162 11.36 -17.61 -7.94
N LEU A 163 10.66 -18.50 -8.63
CA LEU A 163 10.58 -18.49 -10.10
C LEU A 163 9.93 -17.20 -10.60
N TRP A 164 8.83 -16.76 -9.99
CA TRP A 164 8.16 -15.52 -10.37
C TRP A 164 9.09 -14.30 -10.18
N GLY A 165 9.78 -14.22 -9.06
CA GLY A 165 10.77 -13.17 -8.80
C GLY A 165 11.93 -13.21 -9.80
N ALA A 166 12.44 -14.40 -10.12
CA ALA A 166 13.49 -14.58 -11.12
C ALA A 166 13.03 -14.13 -12.51
N VAL A 167 11.81 -14.49 -12.94
CA VAL A 167 11.24 -14.03 -14.22
C VAL A 167 11.15 -12.51 -14.28
N VAL A 168 10.66 -11.86 -13.23
CA VAL A 168 10.56 -10.39 -13.16
C VAL A 168 11.95 -9.75 -13.19
N ALA A 169 12.90 -10.26 -12.40
CA ALA A 169 14.25 -9.73 -12.34
C ALA A 169 14.96 -9.89 -13.70
N THR A 170 14.92 -11.07 -14.30
CA THR A 170 15.52 -11.33 -15.62
C THR A 170 14.87 -10.48 -16.70
N ALA A 171 13.54 -10.33 -16.70
CA ALA A 171 12.86 -9.48 -17.67
C ALA A 171 13.30 -8.01 -17.57
N ASN A 172 13.46 -7.47 -16.36
CA ASN A 172 13.95 -6.10 -16.17
C ASN A 172 15.43 -5.90 -16.54
N LEU A 173 16.22 -6.97 -16.58
CA LEU A 173 17.62 -6.93 -17.02
C LEU A 173 17.77 -7.08 -18.53
N LEU A 174 16.88 -7.83 -19.18
CA LEU A 174 17.03 -8.22 -20.59
C LEU A 174 16.10 -7.49 -21.55
N LEU A 175 14.94 -7.02 -21.09
CA LEU A 175 13.94 -6.39 -21.95
C LEU A 175 13.97 -4.86 -21.81
N ALA A 176 13.91 -4.17 -22.96
CA ALA A 176 13.53 -2.77 -22.99
C ALA A 176 12.02 -2.70 -22.70
N THR A 177 11.65 -2.17 -21.53
CA THR A 177 10.25 -2.14 -21.08
C THR A 177 9.41 -1.07 -21.79
N ALA A 178 10.03 -0.10 -22.47
CA ALA A 178 9.36 1.08 -23.04
C ALA A 178 8.22 0.74 -24.03
N ASP A 179 8.34 -0.33 -24.81
CA ASP A 179 7.37 -0.69 -25.86
C ASP A 179 6.41 -1.82 -25.45
N LEU A 180 6.46 -2.26 -24.20
CA LEU A 180 5.62 -3.36 -23.74
C LEU A 180 4.16 -2.90 -23.55
N PRO A 181 3.17 -3.75 -23.88
CA PRO A 181 1.78 -3.48 -23.55
C PRO A 181 1.59 -3.23 -22.06
N ALA A 182 0.67 -2.34 -21.67
CA ALA A 182 0.47 -1.94 -20.28
C ALA A 182 0.23 -3.10 -19.31
N GLY A 183 -0.47 -4.16 -19.75
CA GLY A 183 -0.65 -5.37 -18.94
C GLY A 183 0.65 -6.09 -18.63
N LEU A 184 1.57 -6.15 -19.61
CA LEU A 184 2.88 -6.77 -19.44
C LEU A 184 3.81 -5.90 -18.60
N LEU A 185 3.70 -4.56 -18.71
CA LEU A 185 4.38 -3.61 -17.83
C LEU A 185 4.01 -3.82 -16.36
N ILE A 186 2.72 -3.99 -16.04
CA ILE A 186 2.28 -4.34 -14.68
C ILE A 186 2.80 -5.73 -14.28
N ALA A 187 2.71 -6.71 -15.18
CA ALA A 187 3.07 -8.08 -14.89
C ALA A 187 4.56 -8.26 -14.54
N LEU A 188 5.43 -7.49 -15.20
CA LEU A 188 6.88 -7.50 -15.03
C LEU A 188 7.38 -6.36 -14.15
N HIS A 189 6.49 -5.63 -13.47
CA HIS A 189 6.90 -4.46 -12.69
C HIS A 189 7.76 -4.88 -11.47
N PRO A 190 8.86 -4.17 -11.17
CA PRO A 190 9.73 -4.46 -10.03
C PRO A 190 9.04 -4.51 -8.65
N PHE A 191 7.93 -3.79 -8.45
CA PHE A 191 7.10 -3.88 -7.22
C PHE A 191 6.66 -5.30 -6.88
N THR A 192 6.59 -6.19 -7.87
CA THR A 192 6.36 -7.62 -7.64
C THR A 192 7.37 -8.23 -6.68
N LEU A 193 8.64 -7.77 -6.70
CA LEU A 193 9.68 -8.26 -5.81
C LEU A 193 9.43 -7.86 -4.35
N GLU A 194 8.82 -6.71 -4.11
CA GLU A 194 8.45 -6.25 -2.76
C GLU A 194 7.31 -7.12 -2.21
N PHE A 195 6.29 -7.39 -3.03
CA PHE A 195 5.25 -8.37 -2.69
C PHE A 195 5.85 -9.75 -2.38
N ILE A 196 6.75 -10.26 -3.23
CA ILE A 196 7.41 -11.54 -3.02
C ILE A 196 8.26 -11.53 -1.73
N ALA A 197 8.99 -10.45 -1.44
CA ALA A 197 9.76 -10.33 -0.21
C ALA A 197 8.86 -10.52 1.02
N GLY A 198 7.70 -9.87 1.05
CA GLY A 198 6.69 -10.06 2.07
C GLY A 198 6.17 -11.49 2.17
N ALA A 199 5.87 -12.11 1.03
CA ALA A 199 5.40 -13.49 0.95
C ALA A 199 6.46 -14.48 1.49
N LEU A 200 7.74 -14.29 1.15
CA LEU A 200 8.85 -15.09 1.65
C LEU A 200 9.03 -14.93 3.16
N VAL A 201 8.88 -13.71 3.67
CA VAL A 201 8.89 -13.46 5.12
C VAL A 201 7.77 -14.22 5.81
N ALA A 202 6.55 -14.24 5.25
CA ALA A 202 5.47 -15.03 5.81
C ALA A 202 5.75 -16.53 5.76
N VAL A 203 6.26 -17.07 4.65
CA VAL A 203 6.67 -18.49 4.56
C VAL A 203 7.65 -18.85 5.69
N PHE A 204 8.65 -17.99 5.93
CA PHE A 204 9.60 -18.16 7.02
C PHE A 204 8.93 -18.08 8.40
N VAL A 205 8.16 -17.03 8.65
CA VAL A 205 7.53 -16.73 9.94
C VAL A 205 6.43 -17.72 10.31
N THR A 206 5.75 -18.35 9.35
CA THR A 206 4.76 -19.41 9.63
C THR A 206 5.38 -20.79 9.71
N GLY A 207 6.60 -20.97 9.23
CA GLY A 207 7.33 -22.24 9.27
C GLY A 207 7.99 -22.53 10.62
N GLU A 208 8.65 -23.69 10.67
CA GLU A 208 9.42 -24.16 11.83
C GLU A 208 10.70 -23.35 12.05
N TYR A 209 11.30 -22.83 10.97
CA TYR A 209 12.55 -22.07 11.00
C TYR A 209 12.45 -20.73 11.73
N ALA A 210 11.25 -20.16 11.90
CA ALA A 210 11.08 -18.91 12.62
C ALA A 210 11.60 -18.98 14.07
N ALA A 211 11.57 -20.16 14.70
CA ALA A 211 12.10 -20.34 16.05
C ALA A 211 13.62 -20.12 16.16
N ARG A 212 14.34 -20.14 15.02
CA ARG A 212 15.78 -19.84 14.95
C ARG A 212 16.08 -18.35 15.03
N PHE A 213 15.08 -17.49 14.80
CA PHE A 213 15.26 -16.04 14.83
C PHE A 213 14.99 -15.53 16.25
N SER A 214 16.06 -15.29 17.01
CA SER A 214 15.93 -14.87 18.41
C SER A 214 15.42 -13.42 18.51
N PRO A 215 14.77 -13.03 19.62
CA PRO A 215 14.35 -11.64 19.83
C PRO A 215 15.51 -10.63 19.70
N ALA A 216 16.72 -11.02 20.10
CA ALA A 216 17.91 -10.18 19.96
C ALA A 216 18.29 -9.95 18.48
N MET A 217 18.16 -10.98 17.63
CA MET A 217 18.36 -10.85 16.19
C MET A 217 17.30 -9.92 15.57
N SER A 218 16.04 -10.04 15.99
CA SER A 218 14.97 -9.12 15.55
C SER A 218 15.24 -7.68 15.93
N ILE A 219 15.68 -7.43 17.17
CA ILE A 219 16.04 -6.07 17.61
C ILE A 219 17.25 -5.56 16.84
N GLY A 220 18.30 -6.37 16.66
CA GLY A 220 19.48 -6.00 15.88
C GLY A 220 19.13 -5.66 14.43
N ALA A 221 18.23 -6.43 13.81
CA ALA A 221 17.72 -6.18 12.47
C ALA A 221 16.89 -4.87 12.39
N LEU A 222 16.06 -4.57 13.39
CA LEU A 222 15.34 -3.29 13.47
C LEU A 222 16.30 -2.10 13.59
N VAL A 223 17.32 -2.22 14.43
CA VAL A 223 18.36 -1.19 14.57
C VAL A 223 19.10 -1.00 13.26
N LEU A 224 19.44 -2.09 12.54
CA LEU A 224 20.09 -2.01 11.23
C LEU A 224 19.22 -1.30 10.19
N VAL A 225 17.91 -1.61 10.14
CA VAL A 225 16.93 -0.91 9.28
C VAL A 225 16.92 0.59 9.58
N ALA A 226 16.90 0.98 10.85
CA ALA A 226 16.84 2.38 11.27
C ALA A 226 18.16 3.14 11.01
N VAL A 227 19.30 2.54 11.35
CA VAL A 227 20.61 3.22 11.35
C VAL A 227 21.31 3.15 9.99
N ALA A 228 21.11 2.09 9.21
CA ALA A 228 21.74 1.93 7.90
C ALA A 228 20.71 1.95 6.77
N GLY A 229 19.59 1.24 6.93
CA GLY A 229 18.61 1.04 5.87
C GLY A 229 18.03 2.33 5.27
N PHE A 230 17.30 3.12 6.07
CA PHE A 230 16.74 4.39 5.60
C PHE A 230 17.80 5.42 5.16
N PRO A 231 18.92 5.59 5.89
CA PRO A 231 19.99 6.48 5.44
C PRO A 231 20.61 6.08 4.10
N LEU A 232 20.77 4.78 3.82
CA LEU A 232 21.29 4.31 2.53
C LEU A 232 20.29 4.55 1.39
N LEU A 233 18.98 4.34 1.62
CA LEU A 233 17.96 4.68 0.63
C LEU A 233 18.02 6.15 0.21
N HIS A 234 18.19 7.03 1.18
CA HIS A 234 18.31 8.47 0.93
C HIS A 234 19.65 8.82 0.28
N ARG A 235 20.77 8.27 0.76
CA ARG A 235 22.12 8.58 0.25
C ARG A 235 22.34 8.24 -1.22
N PHE A 236 21.64 7.21 -1.70
CA PHE A 236 21.73 6.68 -3.06
C PHE A 236 20.53 7.06 -3.93
N ASP A 237 19.67 7.97 -3.47
CA ASP A 237 18.51 8.49 -4.21
C ASP A 237 17.63 7.36 -4.79
N LEU A 238 17.53 6.25 -4.06
CA LEU A 238 16.88 5.04 -4.58
C LEU A 238 15.38 5.23 -4.79
N LEU A 239 14.78 6.29 -4.25
CA LEU A 239 13.36 6.59 -4.40
C LEU A 239 13.04 7.49 -5.61
N ASP A 240 14.03 7.93 -6.39
CA ASP A 240 13.82 8.81 -7.55
C ASP A 240 13.34 8.06 -8.81
N GLY A 241 13.32 6.72 -8.78
CA GLY A 241 12.84 5.90 -9.88
C GLY A 241 12.00 4.71 -9.42
N PHE A 242 11.65 3.82 -10.35
CA PHE A 242 10.90 2.58 -10.08
C PHE A 242 11.65 1.31 -10.54
N GLY A 243 12.97 1.41 -10.70
CA GLY A 243 13.80 0.35 -11.26
C GLY A 243 14.04 -0.85 -10.33
N LEU A 244 14.65 -1.89 -10.91
CA LEU A 244 14.92 -3.17 -10.25
C LEU A 244 15.75 -3.03 -8.96
N ILE A 245 16.81 -2.21 -8.98
CA ILE A 245 17.72 -2.02 -7.84
C ILE A 245 16.96 -1.42 -6.65
N ARG A 246 16.14 -0.38 -6.90
CA ARG A 246 15.28 0.20 -5.88
C ARG A 246 14.35 -0.85 -5.29
N ALA A 247 13.56 -1.53 -6.12
CA ALA A 247 12.54 -2.44 -5.62
C ALA A 247 13.16 -3.59 -4.81
N GLY A 248 14.33 -4.08 -5.22
CA GLY A 248 15.11 -5.04 -4.45
C GLY A 248 15.56 -4.46 -3.10
N ALA A 249 16.16 -3.28 -3.08
CA ALA A 249 16.66 -2.65 -1.85
C ALA A 249 15.51 -2.31 -0.86
N VAL A 250 14.44 -1.69 -1.35
CA VAL A 250 13.27 -1.31 -0.56
C VAL A 250 12.49 -2.56 -0.10
N GLY A 251 12.35 -3.56 -0.97
CA GLY A 251 11.73 -4.84 -0.64
C GLY A 251 12.50 -5.60 0.45
N ILE A 252 13.84 -5.60 0.41
CA ILE A 252 14.68 -6.16 1.47
C ILE A 252 14.51 -5.36 2.76
N LEU A 253 14.60 -4.03 2.70
CA LEU A 253 14.47 -3.15 3.87
C LEU A 253 13.16 -3.40 4.62
N TYR A 254 12.03 -3.31 3.90
CA TYR A 254 10.71 -3.52 4.48
C TYR A 254 10.44 -4.99 4.81
N GLY A 255 11.01 -5.94 4.05
CA GLY A 255 10.98 -7.35 4.38
C GLY A 255 11.65 -7.65 5.72
N VAL A 256 12.82 -7.07 5.99
CA VAL A 256 13.53 -7.18 7.27
C VAL A 256 12.74 -6.51 8.40
N LEU A 257 12.15 -5.34 8.15
CA LEU A 257 11.26 -4.67 9.11
C LEU A 257 10.07 -5.56 9.50
N VAL A 258 9.35 -6.10 8.51
CA VAL A 258 8.21 -6.99 8.69
C VAL A 258 8.62 -8.28 9.40
N LEU A 259 9.74 -8.89 9.00
CA LEU A 259 10.30 -10.09 9.63
C LEU A 259 10.57 -9.85 11.11
N SER A 260 11.22 -8.75 11.44
CA SER A 260 11.63 -8.43 12.80
C SER A 260 10.43 -8.21 13.72
N LEU A 261 9.44 -7.44 13.26
CA LEU A 261 8.23 -7.19 14.05
C LEU A 261 7.35 -8.45 14.18
N ALA A 262 7.19 -9.22 13.10
CA ALA A 262 6.40 -10.44 13.14
C ALA A 262 7.04 -11.53 14.02
N THR A 263 8.37 -11.66 14.02
CA THR A 263 9.07 -12.59 14.91
C THR A 263 9.00 -12.17 16.38
N LEU A 264 9.10 -10.86 16.68
CA LEU A 264 8.91 -10.34 18.04
C LEU A 264 7.47 -10.53 18.54
N GLU A 265 6.47 -10.31 17.69
CA GLU A 265 5.06 -10.56 18.01
C GLU A 265 4.81 -12.06 18.24
N ARG A 266 5.33 -12.93 17.37
CA ARG A 266 5.25 -14.39 17.52
C ARG A 266 5.90 -14.86 18.83
N ALA A 267 7.00 -14.24 19.25
CA ALA A 267 7.68 -14.55 20.50
C ALA A 267 7.02 -13.94 21.75
N GLY A 268 5.89 -13.24 21.61
CA GLY A 268 5.20 -12.55 22.72
C GLY A 268 6.00 -11.38 23.31
N ARG A 269 7.00 -10.86 22.57
CA ARG A 269 7.86 -9.75 23.01
C ARG A 269 7.39 -8.38 22.54
N LEU A 270 6.37 -8.35 21.68
CA LEU A 270 5.81 -7.13 21.14
C LEU A 270 4.32 -7.08 21.45
N VAL A 271 3.92 -6.08 22.25
CA VAL A 271 2.52 -5.76 22.51
C VAL A 271 2.21 -4.45 21.82
N ILE A 272 1.35 -4.51 20.80
CA ILE A 272 0.94 -3.33 20.05
C ILE A 272 -0.29 -2.72 20.72
N PRO A 273 -0.25 -1.43 21.11
CA PRO A 273 -1.42 -0.74 21.66
C PRO A 273 -2.56 -0.69 20.66
N ARG A 274 -3.79 -0.42 21.15
CA ARG A 274 -4.98 -0.35 20.29
C ARG A 274 -4.91 0.75 19.24
N PHE A 275 -4.28 1.88 19.57
CA PHE A 275 -4.27 3.07 18.71
C PHE A 275 -3.50 2.86 17.39
N PRO A 276 -2.24 2.37 17.37
CA PRO A 276 -1.57 2.05 16.11
C PRO A 276 -2.31 1.00 15.27
N SER A 277 -2.87 -0.05 15.90
CA SER A 277 -3.67 -1.05 15.18
C SER A 277 -4.93 -0.44 14.54
N PHE A 278 -5.57 0.50 15.23
CA PHE A 278 -6.72 1.24 14.72
C PHE A 278 -6.37 2.10 13.49
N LEU A 279 -5.19 2.74 13.46
CA LEU A 279 -4.70 3.43 12.27
C LEU A 279 -4.56 2.46 11.08
N GLY A 280 -4.17 1.20 11.36
CA GLY A 280 -4.17 0.11 10.37
C GLY A 280 -5.54 -0.30 9.83
N ASP A 281 -6.58 -0.14 10.65
CA ASP A 281 -7.96 -0.44 10.26
C ASP A 281 -8.51 0.63 9.30
N VAL A 282 -8.24 1.91 9.59
CA VAL A 282 -8.68 3.04 8.75
C VAL A 282 -7.73 3.31 7.56
N SER A 283 -6.60 2.60 7.48
CA SER A 283 -5.50 2.93 6.57
C SER A 283 -5.90 2.94 5.09
N TYR A 284 -6.83 2.07 4.70
CA TYR A 284 -7.27 1.97 3.30
C TYR A 284 -8.10 3.19 2.90
N THR A 285 -9.04 3.59 3.74
CA THR A 285 -9.82 4.81 3.52
C THR A 285 -8.94 6.06 3.56
N ILE A 286 -7.99 6.17 4.50
CA ILE A 286 -7.00 7.27 4.52
C ILE A 286 -6.23 7.30 3.19
N TYR A 287 -5.73 6.15 2.74
CA TYR A 287 -4.98 6.04 1.49
C TYR A 287 -5.82 6.48 0.28
N LEU A 288 -7.08 6.06 0.15
CA LEU A 288 -7.91 6.47 -1.00
C LEU A 288 -8.29 7.95 -0.99
N SER A 289 -8.45 8.55 0.18
CA SER A 289 -9.01 9.90 0.31
C SER A 289 -8.00 11.02 0.42
N HIS A 290 -6.76 10.75 0.85
CA HIS A 290 -5.84 11.82 1.23
C HIS A 290 -5.55 12.81 0.10
N VAL A 291 -5.30 12.37 -1.14
CA VAL A 291 -5.02 13.31 -2.25
C VAL A 291 -6.21 14.25 -2.49
N LEU A 292 -7.44 13.75 -2.39
CA LEU A 292 -8.65 14.56 -2.53
C LEU A 292 -8.76 15.60 -1.42
N VAL A 293 -8.55 15.20 -0.17
CA VAL A 293 -8.60 16.09 1.01
C VAL A 293 -7.48 17.13 0.96
N LEU A 294 -6.24 16.70 0.75
CA LEU A 294 -5.06 17.56 0.67
C LEU A 294 -5.18 18.55 -0.50
N SER A 295 -5.68 18.12 -1.66
CA SER A 295 -5.89 19.01 -2.81
C SER A 295 -6.99 20.04 -2.56
N ALA A 296 -8.04 19.69 -1.82
CA ALA A 296 -9.09 20.63 -1.44
C ALA A 296 -8.51 21.71 -0.51
N ILE A 297 -7.76 21.31 0.52
CA ILE A 297 -7.13 22.26 1.46
C ILE A 297 -6.08 23.13 0.77
N GLY A 298 -5.22 22.54 -0.07
CA GLY A 298 -4.22 23.30 -0.83
C GLY A 298 -4.84 24.36 -1.74
N ARG A 299 -6.01 24.10 -2.33
CA ARG A 299 -6.74 25.11 -3.11
C ARG A 299 -7.35 26.19 -2.25
N LEU A 300 -7.89 25.84 -1.07
CA LEU A 300 -8.38 26.84 -0.12
C LEU A 300 -7.23 27.73 0.37
N TRP A 301 -6.05 27.14 0.58
CA TRP A 301 -4.82 27.88 0.89
C TRP A 301 -4.42 28.83 -0.25
N ALA A 302 -4.50 28.39 -1.51
CA ALA A 302 -4.22 29.26 -2.65
C ALA A 302 -5.21 30.44 -2.80
N MET A 303 -6.41 30.36 -2.21
CA MET A 303 -7.42 31.44 -2.25
C MET A 303 -7.15 32.54 -1.21
N THR A 304 -6.24 32.33 -0.26
CA THR A 304 -5.85 33.36 0.71
C THR A 304 -4.69 34.19 0.15
N ASP A 305 -4.99 35.23 -0.65
CA ASP A 305 -4.02 36.10 -1.35
C ASP A 305 -3.71 37.41 -0.57
N PRO A 306 -2.45 37.89 -0.50
CA PRO A 306 -1.22 37.16 -0.22
C PRO A 306 -1.01 37.17 1.30
N ALA A 307 -1.50 36.15 2.01
CA ALA A 307 -1.25 36.07 3.46
C ALA A 307 0.24 35.81 3.71
N PRO A 308 0.85 36.43 4.74
CA PRO A 308 2.30 36.45 4.93
C PRO A 308 2.85 35.02 4.97
N ALA A 309 3.93 34.78 4.23
CA ALA A 309 4.74 33.58 4.31
C ALA A 309 5.35 33.49 5.72
N SER A 310 4.57 33.00 6.67
CA SER A 310 5.03 32.77 8.03
C SER A 310 5.04 31.28 8.29
N LEU A 311 6.09 30.80 8.97
CA LEU A 311 6.18 29.40 9.39
C LEU A 311 4.99 28.97 10.26
N LEU A 312 4.34 29.92 10.95
CA LEU A 312 3.14 29.66 11.74
C LEU A 312 1.94 29.31 10.86
N ASP A 313 1.72 30.03 9.76
CA ASP A 313 0.62 29.76 8.84
C ASP A 313 0.79 28.39 8.17
N ASN A 314 2.01 28.08 7.71
CA ASN A 314 2.35 26.76 7.18
C ASN A 314 2.10 25.65 8.21
N LEU A 315 2.50 25.86 9.47
CA LEU A 315 2.29 24.90 10.55
C LEU A 315 0.81 24.65 10.77
N LEU A 316 0.00 25.71 10.86
CA LEU A 316 -1.45 25.59 11.04
C LEU A 316 -2.12 24.86 9.88
N VAL A 317 -1.72 25.14 8.64
CA VAL A 317 -2.26 24.47 7.46
C VAL A 317 -1.82 23.00 7.40
N CYS A 318 -0.56 22.68 7.72
CA CYS A 318 -0.08 21.30 7.79
C CYS A 318 -0.80 20.49 8.89
N LEU A 319 -1.03 21.08 10.05
CA LEU A 319 -1.81 20.45 11.13
C LEU A 319 -3.27 20.25 10.71
N LEU A 320 -3.87 21.23 10.04
CA LEU A 320 -5.21 21.11 9.47
C LEU A 320 -5.29 19.98 8.44
N MET A 321 -4.31 19.88 7.54
CA MET A 321 -4.22 18.80 6.55
C MET A 321 -4.18 17.43 7.21
N LEU A 322 -3.28 17.24 8.18
CA LEU A 322 -3.16 15.98 8.91
C LEU A 322 -4.47 15.62 9.65
N ALA A 323 -5.03 16.58 10.38
CA ALA A 323 -6.28 16.39 11.11
C ALA A 323 -7.45 16.06 10.16
N ALA A 324 -7.59 16.81 9.07
CA ALA A 324 -8.65 16.60 8.09
C ALA A 324 -8.54 15.24 7.40
N VAL A 325 -7.33 14.81 7.01
CA VAL A 325 -7.12 13.49 6.40
C VAL A 325 -7.47 12.36 7.38
N VAL A 326 -7.04 12.46 8.64
CA VAL A 326 -7.34 11.44 9.65
C VAL A 326 -8.84 11.40 9.98
N VAL A 327 -9.49 12.55 10.17
CA VAL A 327 -10.93 12.64 10.47
C VAL A 327 -11.77 12.14 9.30
N TYR A 328 -11.46 12.59 8.07
CA TYR A 328 -12.17 12.17 6.87
C TYR A 328 -11.95 10.69 6.56
N GLY A 329 -10.72 10.20 6.71
CA GLY A 329 -10.40 8.77 6.57
C GLY A 329 -11.10 7.91 7.62
N TRP A 330 -11.19 8.37 8.87
CA TRP A 330 -11.97 7.68 9.89
C TRP A 330 -13.47 7.66 9.57
N ALA A 331 -14.03 8.78 9.12
CA ALA A 331 -15.44 8.88 8.75
C ALA A 331 -15.77 7.93 7.57
N GLY A 332 -14.97 7.96 6.51
CA GLY A 332 -15.13 7.05 5.38
C GLY A 332 -15.01 5.58 5.81
N TYR A 333 -14.10 5.25 6.73
CA TYR A 333 -14.01 3.89 7.27
C TYR A 333 -15.29 3.52 8.03
N ARG A 334 -15.75 4.39 8.93
CA ARG A 334 -16.90 4.11 9.82
C ARG A 334 -18.23 4.01 9.08
N PHE A 335 -18.40 4.79 8.01
CA PHE A 335 -19.67 4.94 7.28
C PHE A 335 -19.69 4.22 5.93
N VAL A 336 -18.54 3.94 5.31
CA VAL A 336 -18.45 3.28 4.01
C VAL A 336 -17.75 1.93 4.13
N GLU A 337 -16.46 1.90 4.49
CA GLU A 337 -15.64 0.69 4.43
C GLU A 337 -16.15 -0.40 5.41
N ALA A 338 -16.30 -0.08 6.69
CA ALA A 338 -16.67 -1.06 7.71
C ALA A 338 -18.09 -1.65 7.53
N PRO A 339 -19.13 -0.87 7.15
CA PRO A 339 -20.43 -1.43 6.76
C PRO A 339 -20.33 -2.38 5.56
N VAL A 340 -19.64 -1.99 4.50
CA VAL A 340 -19.44 -2.83 3.31
C VAL A 340 -18.76 -4.15 3.68
N LEU A 341 -17.68 -4.09 4.45
CA LEU A 341 -16.94 -5.29 4.87
C LEU A 341 -17.83 -6.22 5.69
N ARG A 342 -18.65 -5.69 6.61
CA ARG A 342 -19.61 -6.50 7.39
C ARG A 342 -20.61 -7.22 6.49
N VAL A 343 -21.19 -6.53 5.50
CA VAL A 343 -22.12 -7.13 4.54
C VAL A 343 -21.41 -8.20 3.69
N SER A 344 -20.21 -7.92 3.19
CA SER A 344 -19.42 -8.89 2.42
C SER A 344 -19.11 -10.16 3.22
N HIS A 345 -18.75 -10.01 4.50
CA HIS A 345 -18.51 -11.16 5.39
C HIS A 345 -19.76 -12.03 5.57
N GLN A 346 -20.94 -11.41 5.71
CA GLN A 346 -22.21 -12.15 5.78
C GLN A 346 -22.51 -12.88 4.47
N LEU A 347 -22.35 -12.23 3.31
CA LEU A 347 -22.56 -12.85 2.01
C LEU A 347 -21.59 -14.01 1.76
N ARG A 348 -20.31 -13.84 2.11
CA ARG A 348 -19.29 -14.89 2.01
C ARG A 348 -19.71 -16.14 2.78
N SER A 349 -20.16 -15.99 4.03
CA SER A 349 -20.58 -17.14 4.84
C SER A 349 -21.78 -17.87 4.22
N ARG A 350 -22.72 -17.14 3.62
CA ARG A 350 -23.89 -17.73 2.97
C ARG A 350 -23.54 -18.52 1.71
N TRP A 351 -22.59 -18.05 0.90
CA TRP A 351 -22.28 -18.66 -0.39
C TRP A 351 -21.20 -19.75 -0.31
N PHE A 352 -20.25 -19.63 0.61
CA PHE A 352 -19.10 -20.54 0.67
C PHE A 352 -19.10 -21.51 1.86
N ASP A 353 -19.96 -21.30 2.86
CA ASP A 353 -20.02 -22.17 4.05
C ASP A 353 -21.31 -23.02 4.08
N ARG A 354 -22.31 -22.73 3.23
CA ARG A 354 -23.51 -23.57 3.04
C ARG A 354 -23.32 -24.75 2.10
N SER A 355 -22.15 -24.87 1.46
CA SER A 355 -21.82 -25.92 0.49
C SER A 355 -20.95 -27.05 1.06
N ARG A 356 -20.94 -27.22 2.40
CA ARG A 356 -20.25 -28.31 3.10
C ARG A 356 -21.24 -29.25 3.76
#